data_AF-A0A6J6B5R1-F1
#
_entry.id   AF-A0A6J6B5R1-F1
#
_cell.length_a   1.000
_cell.length_b   1.000
_cell.length_c   1.000
_cell.angle_alpha   90.00
_cell.angle_beta   90.00
_cell.angle_gamma   90.00
#
_symmetry.space_group_name_H-M   'P 1'
#
loop_
_entity.id
_entity.type
_entity.pdbx_description
1 polymer ?
#
loop_
_entity_poly.entity_id
_entity_poly.type
_entity_poly.pdbx_seq_one_letter_code
_entity_poly.pdbx_strand_id
1 'polypeptide(L)' 'MDSWQNPNEDARGVDISQIRSQLRMSVEERVSHMVVVANTFRKIRESVQIVDRPIVR' A
#
# COMPACT_ATOMS: atom_id res chain seq x y z
N MET A 1 -32.45 -6.07 14.44
CA MET A 1 -30.98 -6.25 14.46
C MET A 1 -30.44 -5.08 13.65
N ASP A 2 -30.02 -4.01 14.31
CA ASP A 2 -29.32 -2.93 13.62
C ASP A 2 -28.00 -3.50 13.09
N SER A 3 -27.92 -3.69 11.78
CA SER A 3 -26.69 -4.12 11.14
C SER A 3 -25.70 -2.96 11.19
N TRP A 4 -24.87 -2.93 12.23
CA TRP A 4 -23.74 -2.01 12.27
C TRP A 4 -22.84 -2.31 11.08
N GLN A 5 -22.80 -1.38 10.12
CA GLN A 5 -21.90 -1.44 8.99
C GLN A 5 -20.62 -0.69 9.37
N ASN A 6 -19.48 -1.38 9.34
CA ASN A 6 -18.20 -0.74 9.56
C ASN A 6 -18.04 0.42 8.56
N PRO A 7 -17.85 1.67 9.01
CA PRO A 7 -17.75 2.81 8.10
C PRO A 7 -16.57 2.68 7.13
N ASN A 8 -15.56 1.86 7.46
CA ASN A 8 -14.41 1.61 6.60
C ASN A 8 -14.64 0.49 5.58
N GLU A 9 -15.80 -0.16 5.56
CA GLU A 9 -16.11 -1.24 4.63
C GLU A 9 -17.22 -0.84 3.65
N ASP A 10 -17.12 -1.31 2.41
CA ASP A 10 -18.23 -1.24 1.46
C ASP A 10 -19.31 -2.30 1.74
N ALA A 11 -20.39 -2.30 0.96
CA ALA A 11 -21.49 -3.26 1.11
C ALA A 11 -21.09 -4.72 0.85
N ARG A 12 -19.88 -4.97 0.32
CA ARG A 12 -19.32 -6.31 0.08
C ARG A 12 -18.35 -6.72 1.20
N GLY A 13 -18.14 -5.88 2.22
CA GLY A 13 -17.17 -6.09 3.29
C GLY A 13 -15.73 -5.76 2.89
N VAL A 14 -15.53 -5.01 1.80
CA VAL A 14 -14.18 -4.61 1.36
C VAL A 14 -13.72 -3.39 2.14
N ASP A 15 -12.56 -3.47 2.79
CA ASP A 15 -11.93 -2.32 3.44
C ASP A 15 -11.55 -1.25 2.40
N ILE A 16 -12.20 -0.10 2.50
CA ILE A 16 -12.02 1.09 1.66
C ILE A 16 -11.29 2.22 2.39
N SER A 17 -10.77 2.00 3.60
CA SER A 17 -10.06 3.00 4.40
C SER A 17 -8.87 3.59 3.66
N GLN A 18 -8.11 2.76 2.95
CA GLN A 18 -6.97 3.20 2.13
C GLN A 18 -7.41 4.12 0.98
N ILE A 19 -8.48 3.77 0.28
CA ILE A 19 -9.02 4.59 -0.82
C ILE A 19 -9.50 5.95 -0.28
N ARG A 20 -10.22 5.93 0.84
CA ARG A 20 -10.68 7.17 1.50
C ARG A 20 -9.53 8.05 1.96
N SER A 21 -8.47 7.45 2.50
CA SER A 21 -7.26 8.18 2.87
C SER A 21 -6.63 8.87 1.66
N GLN A 22 -6.47 8.14 0.54
CA GLN A 22 -5.90 8.69 -0.69
C GLN A 22 -6.74 9.80 -1.34
N LEU A 23 -8.07 9.71 -1.25
CA LEU A 23 -8.98 10.76 -1.75
C LEU A 23 -8.89 12.06 -0.93
N ARG A 24 -8.50 11.97 0.35
CA ARG A 24 -8.36 13.13 1.24
C ARG A 24 -6.97 13.78 1.21
N MET A 25 -6.00 13.15 0.53
CA MET A 25 -4.64 13.70 0.38
C MET A 25 -4.62 14.90 -0.56
N SER A 26 -3.92 15.95 -0.13
CA SER A 26 -3.44 17.03 -1.00
C SER A 26 -2.51 16.49 -2.10
N VAL A 27 -2.24 17.34 -3.10
CA VAL A 27 -1.28 16.99 -4.17
C VAL A 27 0.10 16.71 -3.58
N GLU A 28 0.56 17.54 -2.64
CA GLU A 28 1.85 17.38 -1.99
C GLU A 28 1.97 16.05 -1.23
N GLU A 29 0.97 15.73 -0.40
CA GLU A 29 0.94 14.47 0.35
C GLU A 29 0.95 13.25 -0.57
N ARG A 30 0.22 13.33 -1.69
CA ARG A 30 0.16 12.26 -2.68
C ARG A 30 1.50 12.04 -3.37
N VAL A 31 2.20 13.12 -3.73
CA VAL A 31 3.55 13.06 -4.31
C VAL A 31 4.54 12.45 -3.32
N SER A 32 4.52 12.91 -2.07
CA SER A 32 5.36 12.35 -1.00
C SER A 32 5.10 10.85 -0.81
N HIS A 33 3.83 10.45 -0.74
CA HIS A 33 3.42 9.06 -0.63
C HIS A 33 3.89 8.22 -1.83
N MET A 34 3.75 8.71 -3.07
CA MET A 34 4.26 8.03 -4.26
C MET A 34 5.78 7.81 -4.20
N VAL A 35 6.54 8.80 -3.76
CA VAL A 35 8.01 8.68 -3.64
C VAL A 35 8.39 7.62 -2.61
N VAL A 36 7.72 7.58 -1.46
CA VAL A 36 7.93 6.55 -0.43
C VAL A 36 7.63 5.16 -0.97
N VAL A 37 6.50 4.99 -1.66
CA VAL A 37 6.09 3.72 -2.26
C VAL A 37 7.11 3.28 -3.32
N ALA A 38 7.50 4.16 -4.24
CA ALA A 38 8.47 3.85 -5.29
C ALA A 38 9.83 3.42 -4.70
N ASN A 39 10.32 4.13 -3.68
CA ASN A 39 11.56 3.76 -2.99
C ASN A 39 11.44 2.41 -2.27
N THR A 40 10.28 2.10 -1.70
CA THR A 40 10.03 0.81 -1.05
C THR A 40 10.06 -0.33 -2.06
N PHE A 41 9.40 -0.18 -3.20
CA PHE A 41 9.45 -1.17 -4.29
C PHE A 41 10.87 -1.36 -4.85
N ARG A 42 11.63 -0.26 -4.99
CA ARG A 42 13.03 -0.34 -5.40
C ARG A 42 13.86 -1.18 -4.41
N LYS A 43 13.74 -0.92 -3.11
CA LYS A 43 14.44 -1.68 -2.06
C LYS A 43 14.05 -3.16 -2.08
N ILE A 44 12.76 -3.48 -2.23
CA ILE A 44 12.29 -4.86 -2.34
C ILE A 44 12.95 -5.54 -3.53
N ARG A 45 12.94 -4.89 -4.71
CA ARG A 45 13.56 -5.44 -5.92
C ARG A 45 15.06 -5.67 -5.76
N GLU A 46 15.78 -4.72 -5.17
CA GLU A 46 17.21 -4.87 -4.85
C GLU A 46 17.46 -6.04 -3.90
N SER A 47 16.57 -6.23 -2.92
CA SER A 47 16.65 -7.32 -1.94
C SER A 47 16.38 -8.69 -2.58
N VAL A 48 15.41 -8.79 -3.49
CA VAL A 48 15.12 -10.01 -4.24
C VAL A 48 16.31 -10.41 -5.12
N GLN A 49 16.97 -9.45 -5.77
CA GLN A 49 18.17 -9.72 -6.57
C GLN A 49 19.35 -10.28 -5.76
N ILE A 50 19.41 -10.04 -4.44
CA ILE A 50 20.45 -10.61 -3.58
C ILE A 50 20.19 -12.10 -3.31
N VAL A 51 18.93 -12.51 -3.21
CA VAL A 51 18.54 -13.90 -2.91
C VAL A 51 18.77 -14.83 -4.11
N ASP A 52 18.63 -14.34 -5.35
CA ASP A 52 18.83 -15.13 -6.57
C ASP A 52 20.31 -15.32 -6.99
N ARG A 53 21.29 -14.84 -6.21
CA ARG A 53 22.69 -15.19 -6.47
C ARG A 53 22.91 -16.65 -6.05
N PRO A 54 23.34 -17.55 -6.96
CA PRO A 54 23.68 -18.91 -6.56
C PRO A 54 24.81 -18.82 -5.54
N ILE A 55 24.61 -19.43 -4.38
CA ILE A 55 25.69 -19.68 -3.42
C ILE A 55 26.65 -20.61 -4.16
N VAL A 56 27.69 -20.03 -4.75
CA VAL A 56 28.79 -20.77 -5.34
C VAL A 56 29.43 -21.53 -4.18
N ARG A 57 29.27 -22.84 -4.21
CA ARG A 57 29.84 -23.78 -3.24
C ARG A 57 31.12 -24.38 -3.80
#